data_AF-A0A6M5UKE2-F1
#
_entry.id   AF-A0A6M5UKE2-F1
#
_cell.length_a   1.000
_cell.length_b   1.000
_cell.length_c   1.000
_cell.angle_alpha   90.00
_cell.angle_beta   90.00
_cell.angle_gamma   90.00
#
_symmetry.space_group_name_H-M   'P 1'
#
loop_
_entity.id
_entity.type
_entity.pdbx_description
1 polymer ?
#
loop_
_entity_poly.entity_id
_entity_poly.type
_entity_poly.pdbx_seq_one_letter_code
_entity_poly.pdbx_strand_id
1 'polypeptide(L)'
;MPSDHAPTRPLPTSGGTGTRPLPVTPPVLPPTPGPATPPGPAVPSYAAVPPGQPGQPVPPYPPGRPAVAGGHPGASAHPPAPRPSPGAPAGRDDGPSTASRVVAAVVAVLAVAAAWVVWRYFVDTYAGQMLERAAFDGAVTGQGELWAVAEPVLDTVSVAFVVGGLAAAMGIALLRRRWGLAVQVAFLVVGANVTTQLVKHSLLGREELIGGWHWENSLPSGHTTVAGSVAAALLLVVPRGARPLVAVLGGAYTAATGVSTLVGQWHRPSDVVAAVLVVLAWAALVCAFTPRSSLDPGAGPTPGSTVMAVLLLLGAGAAGVAAALALRATPATWDTTTAQEVTAYAGGVAGVLAVTAAAFAVLLLVRQSTARPDARRVQR
;
A
#
# COMPACT_ATOMS: atom_id res chain seq x y z
N MET A 1 -19.67 5.10 3.18
CA MET A 1 -19.16 4.70 4.50
C MET A 1 -20.24 5.07 5.50
N PRO A 2 -20.87 4.14 6.23
CA PRO A 2 -21.57 4.52 7.44
C PRO A 2 -20.51 4.88 8.49
N SER A 3 -20.67 6.05 9.08
CA SER A 3 -19.85 6.59 10.16
C SER A 3 -20.15 5.81 11.46
N ASP A 4 -19.32 4.82 11.79
CA ASP A 4 -19.36 4.14 13.10
C ASP A 4 -18.68 5.04 14.14
N HIS A 5 -19.39 6.10 14.54
CA HIS A 5 -19.08 6.78 15.79
C HIS A 5 -19.60 5.92 16.93
N ALA A 6 -18.71 5.26 17.66
CA ALA A 6 -19.04 4.76 18.98
C ALA A 6 -19.48 5.96 19.84
N PRO A 7 -20.67 5.93 20.47
CA PRO A 7 -21.14 7.07 21.26
C PRO A 7 -20.22 7.28 22.46
N THR A 8 -19.54 8.43 22.49
CA THR A 8 -18.88 8.94 23.68
C THR A 8 -19.93 9.15 24.75
N ARG A 9 -19.97 8.26 25.76
CA ARG A 9 -20.91 8.37 26.87
C ARG A 9 -20.35 9.38 27.88
N PRO A 10 -21.03 10.50 28.17
CA PRO A 10 -20.59 11.39 29.25
C PRO A 10 -20.88 10.73 30.60
N LEU A 11 -19.92 10.84 31.53
CA LEU A 11 -20.11 10.55 32.95
C LEU A 11 -21.24 11.44 33.52
N PRO A 12 -22.14 10.92 34.37
CA PRO A 12 -23.19 11.74 34.97
C PRO A 12 -22.58 12.66 36.03
N THR A 13 -22.58 13.95 35.79
CA THR A 13 -22.39 14.95 36.84
C THR A 13 -23.75 15.28 37.47
N SER A 14 -23.82 15.02 38.75
CA SER A 14 -24.92 15.36 39.64
C SER A 14 -25.09 16.89 39.78
N GLY A 15 -26.33 17.37 39.62
CA GLY A 15 -26.85 18.58 40.28
C GLY A 15 -26.69 19.90 39.52
N GLY A 16 -27.82 20.59 39.29
CA GLY A 16 -27.81 22.03 39.00
C GLY A 16 -28.78 22.48 37.92
N THR A 17 -29.96 22.93 38.33
CA THR A 17 -30.90 23.78 37.58
C THR A 17 -30.21 24.97 36.91
N GLY A 18 -30.39 25.15 35.60
CA GLY A 18 -29.95 26.34 34.89
C GLY A 18 -30.31 26.30 33.39
N THR A 19 -31.21 27.20 32.99
CA THR A 19 -31.71 27.38 31.62
C THR A 19 -30.61 27.67 30.59
N ARG A 20 -30.64 26.95 29.47
CA ARG A 20 -29.72 27.02 28.33
C ARG A 20 -29.99 28.28 27.47
N PRO A 21 -29.02 29.18 27.23
CA PRO A 21 -29.13 30.19 26.18
C PRO A 21 -28.82 29.56 24.81
N LEU A 22 -29.64 29.85 23.81
CA LEU A 22 -29.37 29.51 22.41
C LEU A 22 -28.26 30.43 21.84
N PRO A 23 -27.37 29.95 20.96
CA PRO A 23 -26.40 30.80 20.29
C PRO A 23 -27.09 31.72 19.28
N VAL A 24 -26.83 33.02 19.38
CA VAL A 24 -27.22 34.05 18.41
C VAL A 24 -26.34 33.91 17.17
N THR A 25 -26.93 33.64 16.01
CA THR A 25 -26.26 33.71 14.71
C THR A 25 -25.84 35.15 14.39
N PRO A 26 -24.57 35.44 14.09
CA PRO A 26 -24.17 36.75 13.56
C PRO A 26 -24.65 36.93 12.11
N PRO A 27 -24.92 38.17 11.66
CA PRO A 27 -25.39 38.43 10.31
C PRO A 27 -24.32 38.12 9.25
N VAL A 28 -24.73 37.47 8.17
CA VAL A 28 -23.91 37.18 6.99
C VAL A 28 -23.66 38.48 6.21
N LEU A 29 -22.39 38.88 6.11
CA LEU A 29 -21.96 39.96 5.20
C LEU A 29 -21.86 39.43 3.76
N PRO A 30 -22.27 40.22 2.73
CA PRO A 30 -22.07 39.85 1.33
C PRO A 30 -20.58 39.85 0.95
N PRO A 31 -20.16 39.04 -0.04
CA PRO A 31 -18.77 38.91 -0.42
C PRO A 31 -18.22 40.21 -1.03
N THR A 32 -17.06 40.64 -0.55
CA THR A 32 -16.26 41.72 -1.13
C THR A 32 -15.59 41.25 -2.43
N PRO A 33 -15.57 42.07 -3.50
CA PRO A 33 -14.84 41.74 -4.73
C PRO A 33 -13.33 41.68 -4.48
N GLY A 34 -12.68 40.61 -4.93
CA GLY A 34 -11.23 40.47 -4.88
C GLY A 34 -10.50 41.43 -5.85
N PRO A 35 -9.23 41.79 -5.55
CA PRO A 35 -8.44 42.67 -6.41
C PRO A 35 -8.05 42.00 -7.73
N ALA A 36 -8.07 42.81 -8.80
CA ALA A 36 -7.76 42.43 -10.17
C ALA A 36 -6.30 41.95 -10.36
N THR A 37 -6.14 40.91 -11.17
CA THR A 37 -4.85 40.34 -11.59
C THR A 37 -4.18 41.26 -12.63
N PRO A 38 -2.88 41.59 -12.51
CA PRO A 38 -2.17 42.34 -13.54
C PRO A 38 -1.86 41.46 -14.78
N PRO A 39 -1.74 42.05 -15.98
CA PRO A 39 -1.55 41.32 -17.23
C PRO A 39 -0.14 40.75 -17.38
N GLY A 40 -0.04 39.57 -17.98
CA GLY A 40 1.23 38.89 -18.28
C GLY A 40 2.05 39.58 -19.39
N PRO A 41 3.37 39.33 -19.46
CA PRO A 41 4.25 39.96 -20.44
C PRO A 41 4.05 39.40 -21.85
N ALA A 42 4.20 40.31 -22.83
CA ALA A 42 4.01 40.12 -24.26
C ALA A 42 5.04 39.18 -24.92
N VAL A 43 4.55 38.31 -25.79
CA VAL A 43 5.34 37.52 -26.76
C VAL A 43 5.55 38.34 -28.05
N PRO A 44 6.78 38.43 -28.60
CA PRO A 44 6.99 39.10 -29.87
C PRO A 44 6.62 38.20 -31.05
N SER A 45 5.74 38.71 -31.91
CA SER A 45 5.40 38.16 -33.23
C SER A 45 6.52 38.42 -34.24
N TYR A 46 6.88 37.40 -35.03
CA TYR A 46 7.62 37.60 -36.28
C TYR A 46 6.87 36.97 -37.46
N ALA A 47 6.49 37.88 -38.36
CA ALA A 47 6.39 37.81 -39.82
C ALA A 47 5.73 36.59 -40.51
N ALA A 48 4.63 36.90 -41.19
CA ALA A 48 3.99 36.09 -42.22
C ALA A 48 4.82 36.06 -43.53
N VAL A 49 4.81 34.91 -44.21
CA VAL A 49 5.24 34.72 -45.60
C VAL A 49 4.02 34.21 -46.41
N PRO A 50 3.72 34.78 -47.60
CA PRO A 50 2.47 34.49 -48.32
C PRO A 50 2.54 33.20 -49.17
N PRO A 51 1.37 32.66 -49.60
CA PRO A 51 1.30 31.39 -50.31
C PRO A 51 1.46 31.56 -51.84
N GLY A 52 2.27 30.70 -52.46
CA GLY A 52 2.39 30.54 -53.91
C GLY A 52 2.01 29.13 -54.35
N GLN A 53 1.20 29.04 -55.40
CA GLN A 53 0.50 27.87 -55.95
C GLN A 53 1.36 26.91 -56.82
N PRO A 54 0.82 25.75 -57.28
CA PRO A 54 1.56 24.51 -57.58
C PRO A 54 1.88 24.25 -59.06
N GLY A 55 2.82 23.31 -59.33
CA GLY A 55 2.79 22.48 -60.55
C GLY A 55 4.13 22.04 -61.19
N GLN A 56 4.38 20.71 -61.12
CA GLN A 56 4.96 19.83 -62.19
C GLN A 56 6.47 19.98 -62.57
N PRO A 57 7.11 18.99 -63.25
CA PRO A 57 7.39 17.61 -62.82
C PRO A 57 8.88 17.19 -63.03
N VAL A 58 9.24 16.03 -62.46
CA VAL A 58 10.58 15.39 -62.49
C VAL A 58 10.95 14.85 -63.88
N PRO A 59 12.22 14.98 -64.34
CA PRO A 59 12.79 14.12 -65.38
C PRO A 59 13.81 13.08 -64.85
N PRO A 60 14.08 12.02 -65.63
CA PRO A 60 14.54 10.72 -65.13
C PRO A 60 16.06 10.49 -65.24
N TYR A 61 16.50 9.44 -64.52
CA TYR A 61 17.85 8.87 -64.50
C TYR A 61 18.44 8.62 -65.90
N PRO A 62 19.76 8.81 -66.12
CA PRO A 62 20.40 8.44 -67.38
C PRO A 62 20.89 6.98 -67.41
N PRO A 63 21.10 6.40 -68.61
CA PRO A 63 21.17 4.96 -68.84
C PRO A 63 22.59 4.38 -68.77
N GLY A 64 22.66 3.06 -68.60
CA GLY A 64 23.90 2.27 -68.62
C GLY A 64 24.58 2.18 -69.99
N ARG A 65 25.84 1.71 -69.96
CA ARG A 65 26.63 1.22 -71.12
C ARG A 65 27.78 0.30 -70.64
N PRO A 66 28.42 -0.49 -71.52
CA PRO A 66 28.38 -1.95 -71.41
C PRO A 66 29.74 -2.65 -71.19
N ALA A 67 29.61 -3.96 -70.96
CA ALA A 67 30.57 -5.06 -70.96
C ALA A 67 32.01 -4.81 -71.46
N VAL A 68 32.97 -5.27 -70.64
CA VAL A 68 34.29 -5.73 -71.09
C VAL A 68 34.39 -7.22 -70.79
N ALA A 69 34.60 -8.00 -71.85
CA ALA A 69 34.85 -9.43 -71.78
C ALA A 69 36.29 -9.70 -71.33
N GLY A 70 36.46 -10.64 -70.40
CA GLY A 70 37.73 -11.25 -70.04
C GLY A 70 37.44 -12.65 -69.53
N GLY A 71 37.68 -13.65 -70.37
CA GLY A 71 37.33 -15.04 -70.10
C GLY A 71 38.32 -15.74 -69.17
N HIS A 72 37.80 -16.67 -68.37
CA HIS A 72 38.46 -17.92 -68.00
C HIS A 72 37.40 -19.00 -67.74
N PRO A 73 37.57 -20.23 -68.27
CA PRO A 73 36.64 -21.34 -68.03
C PRO A 73 37.02 -22.11 -66.77
N GLY A 74 36.02 -22.55 -66.01
CA GLY A 74 36.17 -23.64 -65.04
C GLY A 74 35.99 -23.24 -63.57
N ALA A 75 34.74 -23.23 -63.12
CA ALA A 75 34.32 -23.77 -61.82
C ALA A 75 32.81 -23.63 -61.70
N SER A 76 32.11 -24.75 -61.65
CA SER A 76 30.71 -24.82 -61.22
C SER A 76 30.59 -24.36 -59.76
N ALA A 77 30.36 -23.07 -59.55
CA ALA A 77 30.03 -22.51 -58.24
C ALA A 77 28.52 -22.60 -58.01
N HIS A 78 28.13 -23.56 -57.18
CA HIS A 78 26.80 -23.57 -56.56
C HIS A 78 26.64 -22.27 -55.76
N PRO A 79 25.51 -21.53 -55.85
CA PRO A 79 25.29 -20.40 -54.95
C PRO A 79 25.31 -20.91 -53.51
N PRO A 80 26.03 -20.26 -52.58
CA PRO A 80 25.98 -20.67 -51.19
C PRO A 80 24.52 -20.55 -50.73
N ALA A 81 23.97 -21.66 -50.22
CA ALA A 81 22.64 -21.67 -49.63
C ALA A 81 22.52 -20.48 -48.65
N PRO A 82 21.40 -19.74 -48.66
CA PRO A 82 21.21 -18.63 -47.73
C PRO A 82 21.48 -19.16 -46.32
N ARG A 83 22.50 -18.59 -45.66
CA ARG A 83 22.77 -18.91 -44.26
C ARG A 83 21.45 -18.69 -43.52
N PRO A 84 20.94 -19.68 -42.75
CA PRO A 84 19.78 -19.44 -41.93
C PRO A 84 20.13 -18.23 -41.07
N SER A 85 19.33 -17.16 -41.18
CA SER A 85 19.39 -16.06 -40.23
C SER A 85 19.36 -16.72 -38.84
N PRO A 86 20.26 -16.36 -37.90
CA PRO A 86 20.14 -16.88 -36.54
C PRO A 86 18.73 -16.54 -36.12
N GLY A 87 17.89 -17.58 -36.00
CA GLY A 87 16.49 -17.41 -35.72
C GLY A 87 16.42 -16.55 -34.47
N ALA A 88 15.73 -15.41 -34.55
CA ALA A 88 15.33 -14.69 -33.36
C ALA A 88 14.81 -15.76 -32.40
N PRO A 89 15.39 -15.92 -31.21
CA PRO A 89 15.08 -17.06 -30.36
C PRO A 89 13.57 -17.10 -30.21
N ALA A 90 12.95 -18.15 -30.76
CA ALA A 90 11.52 -18.37 -30.63
C ALA A 90 11.22 -18.26 -29.14
N GLY A 91 10.44 -17.24 -28.77
CA GLY A 91 10.27 -16.82 -27.38
C GLY A 91 9.85 -18.00 -26.53
N ARG A 92 10.82 -18.59 -25.82
CA ARG A 92 10.56 -19.66 -24.86
C ARG A 92 9.69 -19.07 -23.76
N ASP A 93 8.69 -19.85 -23.34
CA ASP A 93 7.69 -19.46 -22.35
C ASP A 93 8.31 -19.05 -21.01
N ASP A 94 8.68 -17.77 -20.90
CA ASP A 94 9.15 -17.15 -19.67
C ASP A 94 7.97 -16.92 -18.72
N GLY A 95 7.48 -18.02 -18.15
CA GLY A 95 6.46 -18.01 -17.11
C GLY A 95 6.99 -17.47 -15.77
N PRO A 96 6.11 -17.04 -14.87
CA PRO A 96 6.46 -16.71 -13.49
C PRO A 96 7.08 -17.92 -12.76
N SER A 97 8.09 -17.66 -11.94
CA SER A 97 8.76 -18.69 -11.11
C SER A 97 7.79 -19.37 -10.14
N THR A 98 7.69 -20.70 -10.21
CA THR A 98 6.89 -21.51 -9.28
C THR A 98 7.36 -21.33 -7.84
N ALA A 99 8.67 -21.28 -7.60
CA ALA A 99 9.22 -21.08 -6.26
C ALA A 99 8.79 -19.74 -5.66
N SER A 100 8.82 -18.65 -6.44
CA SER A 100 8.36 -17.33 -5.98
C SER A 100 6.87 -17.34 -5.62
N ARG A 101 6.04 -18.08 -6.37
CA ARG A 101 4.61 -18.24 -6.09
C ARG A 101 4.35 -19.04 -4.81
N VAL A 102 5.09 -20.12 -4.60
CA VAL A 102 5.02 -20.91 -3.35
C VAL A 102 5.42 -20.05 -2.16
N VAL A 103 6.52 -19.28 -2.26
CA VAL A 103 6.92 -18.35 -1.20
C VAL A 103 5.81 -17.33 -0.90
N ALA A 104 5.19 -16.76 -1.94
CA ALA A 104 4.07 -15.83 -1.76
C ALA A 104 2.86 -16.49 -1.05
N ALA A 105 2.52 -17.74 -1.42
CA ALA A 105 1.45 -18.50 -0.76
C ALA A 105 1.80 -18.81 0.71
N VAL A 106 3.05 -19.20 0.99
CA VAL A 106 3.54 -19.43 2.36
C VAL A 106 3.45 -18.15 3.19
N VAL A 107 3.87 -17.00 2.65
CA VAL A 107 3.73 -15.70 3.33
C VAL A 107 2.26 -15.39 3.63
N ALA A 108 1.35 -15.68 2.69
CA ALA A 108 -0.08 -15.47 2.92
C ALA A 108 -0.61 -16.32 4.08
N VAL A 109 -0.24 -17.61 4.13
CA VAL A 109 -0.62 -18.54 5.21
C VAL A 109 -0.03 -18.09 6.54
N LEU A 110 1.25 -17.69 6.57
CA LEU A 110 1.91 -17.20 7.78
C LEU A 110 1.27 -15.91 8.30
N ALA A 111 0.86 -15.00 7.42
CA ALA A 111 0.16 -13.78 7.80
C ALA A 111 -1.21 -14.08 8.44
N VAL A 112 -1.97 -15.04 7.89
CA VAL A 112 -3.23 -15.50 8.49
C VAL A 112 -2.98 -16.16 9.85
N ALA A 113 -1.99 -17.04 9.94
CA ALA A 113 -1.63 -17.69 11.21
C ALA A 113 -1.20 -16.67 12.28
N ALA A 114 -0.41 -15.67 11.90
CA ALA A 114 -0.02 -14.59 12.80
C ALA A 114 -1.23 -13.77 13.27
N ALA A 115 -2.17 -13.44 12.38
CA ALA A 115 -3.40 -12.72 12.76
C ALA A 115 -4.25 -13.55 13.74
N TRP A 116 -4.32 -14.87 13.54
CA TRP A 116 -4.98 -15.77 14.47
C TRP A 116 -4.30 -15.81 15.84
N VAL A 117 -2.96 -15.86 15.89
CA VAL A 117 -2.19 -15.80 17.16
C VAL A 117 -2.43 -14.48 17.89
N VAL A 118 -2.47 -13.36 17.16
CA VAL A 118 -2.78 -12.03 17.73
C VAL A 118 -4.15 -12.03 18.38
N TRP A 119 -5.18 -12.50 17.68
CA TRP A 119 -6.52 -12.63 18.26
C TRP A 119 -6.52 -13.57 19.47
N ARG A 120 -5.92 -14.76 19.33
CA ARG A 120 -5.93 -15.79 20.37
C ARG A 120 -5.30 -15.31 21.67
N TYR A 121 -4.27 -14.46 21.59
CA TYR A 121 -3.61 -13.91 22.78
C TYR A 121 -4.32 -12.66 23.30
N PHE A 122 -4.47 -11.62 22.47
CA PHE A 122 -4.92 -10.29 22.94
C PHE A 122 -6.43 -10.19 23.15
N VAL A 123 -7.22 -11.01 22.45
CA VAL A 123 -8.68 -10.99 22.53
C VAL A 123 -9.19 -12.14 23.41
N ASP A 124 -8.60 -13.34 23.28
CA ASP A 124 -9.11 -14.57 23.91
C ASP A 124 -8.33 -15.00 25.17
N THR A 125 -7.67 -14.06 25.85
CA THR A 125 -7.07 -14.31 27.17
C THR A 125 -7.26 -13.12 28.11
N TYR A 126 -7.38 -13.42 29.42
CA TYR A 126 -7.43 -12.40 30.47
C TYR A 126 -6.22 -11.47 30.42
N ALA A 127 -5.01 -12.04 30.30
CA ALA A 127 -3.77 -11.27 30.27
C ALA A 127 -3.69 -10.33 29.06
N GLY A 128 -4.09 -10.82 27.88
CA GLY A 128 -4.17 -10.02 26.66
C GLY A 128 -5.11 -8.83 26.82
N GLN A 129 -6.32 -9.06 27.34
CA GLN A 129 -7.29 -7.98 27.56
C GLN A 129 -6.81 -6.97 28.60
N MET A 130 -6.12 -7.40 29.67
CA MET A 130 -5.51 -6.50 30.65
C MET A 130 -4.45 -5.59 30.01
N LEU A 131 -3.58 -6.16 29.17
CA LEU A 131 -2.54 -5.40 28.46
C LEU A 131 -3.14 -4.40 27.46
N GLU A 132 -4.17 -4.81 26.73
CA GLU A 132 -4.86 -3.94 25.76
C GLU A 132 -5.62 -2.82 26.47
N ARG A 133 -6.23 -3.10 27.63
CA ARG A 133 -6.82 -2.06 28.50
C ARG A 133 -5.77 -1.06 28.95
N ALA A 134 -4.63 -1.52 29.49
CA ALA A 134 -3.57 -0.62 29.93
C ALA A 134 -3.03 0.25 28.77
N ALA A 135 -2.91 -0.31 27.57
CA ALA A 135 -2.51 0.43 26.38
C ALA A 135 -3.59 1.44 25.94
N PHE A 136 -4.87 1.07 26.07
CA PHE A 136 -6.00 1.94 25.78
C PHE A 136 -6.09 3.12 26.76
N ASP A 137 -5.93 2.87 28.06
CA ASP A 137 -5.92 3.89 29.10
C ASP A 137 -4.70 4.82 28.96
N GLY A 138 -3.54 4.25 28.62
CA GLY A 138 -2.31 5.02 28.36
C GLY A 138 -2.39 5.97 27.17
N ALA A 139 -3.24 5.66 26.17
CA ALA A 139 -3.43 6.49 24.98
C ALA A 139 -3.99 7.88 25.31
N VAL A 140 -4.67 8.06 26.45
CA VAL A 140 -5.16 9.37 26.93
C VAL A 140 -4.02 10.37 27.08
N THR A 141 -2.82 9.91 27.43
CA THR A 141 -1.63 10.77 27.53
C THR A 141 -1.23 11.35 26.16
N GLY A 142 -1.59 10.67 25.06
CA GLY A 142 -1.38 11.14 23.68
C GLY A 142 -2.50 12.01 23.12
N GLN A 143 -3.63 12.15 23.82
CA GLN A 143 -4.85 12.83 23.36
C GLN A 143 -4.89 14.35 23.58
N GLY A 144 -3.79 14.99 23.99
CA GLY A 144 -3.75 16.45 24.20
C GLY A 144 -4.07 17.28 22.93
N GLU A 145 -3.65 18.54 22.91
CA GLU A 145 -3.88 19.52 21.82
C GLU A 145 -3.53 19.00 20.40
N LEU A 146 -2.63 18.03 20.28
CA LEU A 146 -2.24 17.39 19.01
C LEU A 146 -3.36 16.54 18.37
N TRP A 147 -4.16 15.82 19.16
CA TRP A 147 -5.24 14.98 18.62
C TRP A 147 -6.42 15.81 18.11
N ALA A 148 -6.78 16.88 18.84
CA ALA A 148 -7.86 17.78 18.47
C ALA A 148 -7.66 18.47 17.11
N VAL A 149 -6.41 18.69 16.69
CA VAL A 149 -6.06 19.24 15.37
C VAL A 149 -5.78 18.15 14.34
N ALA A 150 -5.22 17.01 14.76
CA ALA A 150 -4.85 15.92 13.86
C ALA A 150 -6.06 15.13 13.36
N GLU A 151 -7.09 14.89 14.18
CA GLU A 151 -8.24 14.05 13.84
C GLU A 151 -9.00 14.53 12.58
N PRO A 152 -9.42 15.81 12.45
CA PRO A 152 -10.20 16.25 11.29
C PRO A 152 -9.37 16.29 9.99
N VAL A 153 -8.08 16.61 10.14
CA VAL A 153 -7.13 16.66 9.04
C VAL A 153 -6.82 15.25 8.56
N LEU A 154 -6.56 14.31 9.47
CA LEU A 154 -6.29 12.93 9.13
C LEU A 154 -7.50 12.26 8.48
N ASP A 155 -8.71 12.52 8.95
CA ASP A 155 -9.92 11.91 8.37
C ASP A 155 -10.15 12.35 6.92
N THR A 156 -10.12 13.67 6.67
CA THR A 156 -10.30 14.24 5.34
C THR A 156 -9.17 13.83 4.39
N VAL A 157 -7.93 13.90 4.86
CA VAL A 157 -6.74 13.51 4.08
C VAL A 157 -6.77 12.01 3.82
N SER A 158 -7.14 11.17 4.80
CA SER A 158 -7.18 9.71 4.63
C SER A 158 -8.19 9.30 3.56
N VAL A 159 -9.40 9.86 3.55
CA VAL A 159 -10.40 9.56 2.50
C VAL A 159 -9.89 9.99 1.12
N ALA A 160 -9.33 11.19 0.99
CA ALA A 160 -8.78 11.68 -0.27
C ALA A 160 -7.61 10.81 -0.77
N PHE A 161 -6.73 10.38 0.14
CA PHE A 161 -5.61 9.48 -0.17
C PHE A 161 -6.07 8.07 -0.54
N VAL A 162 -7.13 7.55 0.09
CA VAL A 162 -7.73 6.26 -0.26
C VAL A 162 -8.32 6.31 -1.67
N VAL A 163 -9.17 7.30 -1.95
CA VAL A 163 -9.81 7.46 -3.26
C VAL A 163 -8.77 7.75 -4.34
N GLY A 164 -7.88 8.71 -4.10
CA GLY A 164 -6.80 9.08 -5.01
C GLY A 164 -5.81 7.95 -5.24
N GLY A 165 -5.44 7.21 -4.20
CA GLY A 165 -4.55 6.06 -4.27
C GLY A 165 -5.16 4.88 -5.03
N LEU A 166 -6.45 4.58 -4.82
CA LEU A 166 -7.15 3.55 -5.57
C LEU A 166 -7.33 3.95 -7.04
N ALA A 167 -7.69 5.21 -7.31
CA ALA A 167 -7.80 5.75 -8.65
C ALA A 167 -6.45 5.73 -9.37
N ALA A 168 -5.36 6.10 -8.70
CA ALA A 168 -4.01 6.01 -9.23
C ALA A 168 -3.60 4.54 -9.47
N ALA A 169 -3.90 3.63 -8.54
CA ALA A 169 -3.60 2.21 -8.70
C ALA A 169 -4.29 1.62 -9.93
N MET A 170 -5.60 1.90 -10.07
CA MET A 170 -6.40 1.45 -11.20
C MET A 170 -5.96 2.13 -12.50
N GLY A 171 -5.73 3.44 -12.48
CA GLY A 171 -5.25 4.22 -13.62
C GLY A 171 -3.91 3.70 -14.14
N ILE A 172 -2.94 3.43 -13.26
CA ILE A 172 -1.66 2.83 -13.62
C ILE A 172 -1.86 1.43 -14.22
N ALA A 173 -2.71 0.59 -13.62
CA ALA A 173 -2.99 -0.74 -14.15
C ALA A 173 -3.61 -0.71 -15.56
N LEU A 174 -4.56 0.21 -15.79
CA LEU A 174 -5.24 0.43 -17.06
C LEU A 174 -4.32 1.05 -18.13
N LEU A 175 -3.56 2.09 -17.77
CA LEU A 175 -2.58 2.75 -18.66
C LEU A 175 -1.51 1.77 -19.15
N ARG A 176 -1.10 0.83 -18.29
CA ARG A 176 -0.15 -0.23 -18.67
C ARG A 176 -0.79 -1.34 -19.51
N ARG A 177 -2.10 -1.30 -19.78
CA ARG A 177 -2.91 -2.35 -20.44
C ARG A 177 -2.75 -3.73 -19.77
N ARG A 178 -2.52 -3.75 -18.45
CA ARG A 178 -2.28 -4.96 -17.66
C ARG A 178 -3.52 -5.34 -16.86
N TRP A 179 -4.55 -5.82 -17.55
CA TRP A 179 -5.82 -6.24 -16.96
C TRP A 179 -5.66 -7.21 -15.78
N GLY A 180 -4.67 -8.10 -15.83
CA GLY A 180 -4.34 -9.01 -14.73
C GLY A 180 -3.96 -8.27 -13.42
N LEU A 181 -3.25 -7.14 -13.50
CA LEU A 181 -2.93 -6.32 -12.33
C LEU A 181 -4.15 -5.59 -11.77
N ALA A 182 -5.04 -5.11 -12.64
CA ALA A 182 -6.27 -4.46 -12.21
C ALA A 182 -7.16 -5.45 -11.41
N VAL A 183 -7.28 -6.68 -11.90
CA VAL A 183 -7.98 -7.76 -11.20
C VAL A 183 -7.32 -8.08 -9.86
N GLN A 184 -5.99 -8.20 -9.82
CA GLN A 184 -5.26 -8.41 -8.55
C GLN A 184 -5.52 -7.31 -7.53
N VAL A 185 -5.49 -6.04 -7.96
CA VAL A 185 -5.78 -4.90 -7.09
C VAL A 185 -7.21 -4.96 -6.57
N ALA A 186 -8.18 -5.25 -7.43
CA ALA A 186 -9.57 -5.38 -7.02
C ALA A 186 -9.75 -6.50 -5.99
N PHE A 187 -9.19 -7.69 -6.24
CA PHE A 187 -9.25 -8.82 -5.30
C PHE A 187 -8.55 -8.53 -3.97
N LEU A 188 -7.39 -7.86 -4.00
CA LEU A 188 -6.68 -7.44 -2.79
C LEU A 188 -7.54 -6.51 -1.94
N VAL A 189 -8.04 -5.42 -2.54
CA VAL A 189 -8.77 -4.39 -1.80
C VAL A 189 -10.11 -4.92 -1.32
N VAL A 190 -10.91 -5.53 -2.20
CA VAL A 190 -12.22 -6.07 -1.82
C VAL A 190 -12.05 -7.21 -0.83
N GLY A 191 -11.13 -8.15 -1.09
CA GLY A 191 -10.87 -9.30 -0.23
C GLY A 191 -10.47 -8.87 1.18
N ALA A 192 -9.48 -7.97 1.32
CA ALA A 192 -9.03 -7.52 2.62
C ALA A 192 -10.15 -6.85 3.42
N ASN A 193 -10.91 -5.95 2.79
CA ASN A 193 -11.98 -5.22 3.48
C ASN A 193 -13.17 -6.11 3.84
N VAL A 194 -13.59 -7.02 2.95
CA VAL A 194 -14.64 -8.00 3.23
C VAL A 194 -14.20 -8.93 4.35
N THR A 195 -12.95 -9.44 4.33
CA THR A 195 -12.40 -10.25 5.42
C THR A 195 -12.43 -9.48 6.75
N THR A 196 -12.02 -8.22 6.77
CA THR A 196 -12.06 -7.39 7.98
C THR A 196 -13.46 -7.29 8.56
N GLN A 197 -14.48 -7.04 7.72
CA GLN A 197 -15.86 -6.96 8.21
C GLN A 197 -16.40 -8.32 8.66
N LEU A 198 -16.10 -9.39 7.93
CA LEU A 198 -16.55 -10.74 8.28
C LEU A 198 -15.91 -11.23 9.58
N VAL A 199 -14.62 -10.96 9.78
CA VAL A 199 -13.91 -11.30 11.02
C VAL A 199 -14.49 -10.53 12.20
N LYS A 200 -14.72 -9.22 12.03
CA LYS A 200 -15.24 -8.34 13.07
C LYS A 200 -16.65 -8.73 13.52
N HIS A 201 -17.53 -9.04 12.57
CA HIS A 201 -18.97 -9.19 12.85
C HIS A 201 -19.48 -10.63 12.86
N SER A 202 -18.70 -11.62 12.40
CA SER A 202 -19.25 -12.96 12.16
C SER A 202 -18.34 -14.13 12.53
N LEU A 203 -17.02 -14.01 12.39
CA LEU A 203 -16.12 -15.16 12.61
C LEU A 203 -15.53 -15.19 14.01
N LEU A 204 -15.16 -14.03 14.56
CA LEU A 204 -14.49 -13.94 15.84
C LEU A 204 -15.36 -13.18 16.82
N GLY A 205 -15.75 -13.88 17.88
CA GLY A 205 -16.32 -13.26 19.07
C GLY A 205 -15.23 -12.69 19.97
N ARG A 206 -15.66 -11.86 20.90
CA ARG A 206 -14.86 -11.45 22.04
C ARG A 206 -15.68 -11.67 23.29
N GLU A 207 -15.22 -12.58 24.15
CA GLU A 207 -15.77 -12.73 25.49
C GLU A 207 -15.18 -11.65 26.42
N GLU A 208 -15.99 -11.12 27.32
CA GLU A 208 -15.55 -10.11 28.30
C GLU A 208 -14.87 -10.81 29.48
N LEU A 209 -13.57 -11.06 29.35
CA LEU A 209 -12.80 -11.77 30.37
C LEU A 209 -12.40 -10.86 31.54
N ILE A 210 -12.45 -9.54 31.33
CA ILE A 210 -12.07 -8.54 32.32
C ILE A 210 -13.31 -7.68 32.65
N GLY A 211 -13.92 -7.93 33.80
CA GLY A 211 -15.16 -7.24 34.18
C GLY A 211 -14.98 -5.72 34.26
N GLY A 212 -15.96 -4.94 33.80
CA GLY A 212 -15.93 -3.47 33.85
C GLY A 212 -15.35 -2.78 32.61
N TRP A 213 -14.63 -3.50 31.74
CA TRP A 213 -14.17 -2.98 30.44
C TRP A 213 -14.96 -3.63 29.30
N HIS A 214 -16.19 -3.15 29.12
CA HIS A 214 -17.14 -3.70 28.15
C HIS A 214 -16.83 -3.12 26.77
N TRP A 215 -16.26 -3.96 25.91
CA TRP A 215 -15.93 -3.61 24.54
C TRP A 215 -16.23 -4.79 23.64
N GLU A 216 -16.97 -4.52 22.57
CA GLU A 216 -17.24 -5.50 21.52
C GLU A 216 -15.96 -5.88 20.75
N ASN A 217 -16.07 -6.86 19.86
CA ASN A 217 -14.96 -7.20 18.99
C ASN A 217 -14.73 -6.07 17.96
N SER A 218 -13.62 -5.38 18.11
CA SER A 218 -13.17 -4.32 17.19
C SER A 218 -12.11 -4.79 16.19
N LEU A 219 -11.67 -6.06 16.28
CA LEU A 219 -10.62 -6.64 15.45
C LEU A 219 -11.20 -7.19 14.14
N PRO A 220 -10.60 -6.90 12.97
CA PRO A 220 -9.49 -5.98 12.70
C PRO A 220 -9.93 -4.51 12.51
N SER A 221 -8.98 -3.58 12.59
CA SER A 221 -9.22 -2.15 12.31
C SER A 221 -9.58 -1.90 10.85
N GLY A 222 -10.76 -1.31 10.62
CA GLY A 222 -11.28 -1.02 9.28
C GLY A 222 -10.47 0.07 8.56
N HIS A 223 -10.22 1.19 9.24
CA HIS A 223 -9.43 2.31 8.72
C HIS A 223 -8.03 1.86 8.28
N THR A 224 -7.36 1.04 9.13
CA THR A 224 -6.05 0.49 8.81
C THR A 224 -6.11 -0.49 7.65
N THR A 225 -7.13 -1.36 7.55
CA THR A 225 -7.26 -2.26 6.39
C THR A 225 -7.46 -1.50 5.08
N VAL A 226 -8.31 -0.47 5.08
CA VAL A 226 -8.51 0.37 3.88
C VAL A 226 -7.20 1.03 3.47
N ALA A 227 -6.54 1.75 4.40
CA ALA A 227 -5.28 2.44 4.13
C ALA A 227 -4.17 1.49 3.66
N GLY A 228 -3.99 0.38 4.36
CA GLY A 228 -3.01 -0.64 4.04
C GLY A 228 -3.26 -1.32 2.70
N SER A 229 -4.52 -1.66 2.39
CA SER A 229 -4.87 -2.33 1.12
C SER A 229 -4.64 -1.42 -0.09
N VAL A 230 -4.91 -0.11 0.01
CA VAL A 230 -4.60 0.87 -1.05
C VAL A 230 -3.09 1.05 -1.21
N ALA A 231 -2.35 1.21 -0.12
CA ALA A 231 -0.90 1.31 -0.14
C ALA A 231 -0.23 0.06 -0.75
N ALA A 232 -0.71 -1.13 -0.38
CA ALA A 232 -0.28 -2.39 -0.98
C ALA A 232 -0.64 -2.44 -2.48
N ALA A 233 -1.87 -2.09 -2.86
CA ALA A 233 -2.29 -2.06 -4.27
C ALA A 233 -1.40 -1.15 -5.13
N LEU A 234 -1.06 0.05 -4.64
CA LEU A 234 -0.10 0.95 -5.28
C LEU A 234 1.26 0.27 -5.45
N LEU A 235 1.79 -0.35 -4.39
CA LEU A 235 3.06 -1.08 -4.43
C LEU A 235 3.07 -2.20 -5.50
N LEU A 236 1.93 -2.87 -5.71
CA LEU A 236 1.78 -3.87 -6.77
C LEU A 236 1.88 -3.23 -8.16
N VAL A 237 1.19 -2.12 -8.42
CA VAL A 237 1.03 -1.60 -9.79
C VAL A 237 2.20 -0.74 -10.28
N VAL A 238 2.92 -0.08 -9.36
CA VAL A 238 4.00 0.85 -9.73
C VAL A 238 5.17 0.16 -10.44
N PRO A 239 5.91 0.90 -11.29
CA PRO A 239 7.12 0.37 -11.93
C PRO A 239 8.16 -0.06 -10.90
N ARG A 240 9.02 -1.02 -11.26
CA ARG A 240 10.00 -1.65 -10.35
C ARG A 240 10.85 -0.65 -9.58
N GLY A 241 11.31 0.41 -10.26
CA GLY A 241 12.16 1.44 -9.65
C GLY A 241 11.47 2.25 -8.55
N ALA A 242 10.14 2.41 -8.60
CA ALA A 242 9.38 3.17 -7.63
C ALA A 242 8.92 2.32 -6.41
N ARG A 243 8.97 0.98 -6.52
CA ARG A 243 8.49 0.08 -5.46
C ARG A 243 9.11 0.32 -4.08
N PRO A 244 10.43 0.55 -3.94
CA PRO A 244 11.03 0.81 -2.62
C PRO A 244 10.46 2.07 -1.96
N LEU A 245 10.31 3.14 -2.74
CA LEU A 245 9.73 4.40 -2.26
C LEU A 245 8.27 4.20 -1.84
N VAL A 246 7.48 3.52 -2.67
CA VAL A 246 6.06 3.23 -2.36
C VAL A 246 5.92 2.31 -1.16
N ALA A 247 6.84 1.37 -0.93
CA ALA A 247 6.83 0.53 0.26
C ALA A 247 7.05 1.35 1.53
N VAL A 248 7.97 2.32 1.51
CA VAL A 248 8.21 3.22 2.64
C VAL A 248 7.03 4.16 2.86
N LEU A 249 6.60 4.88 1.82
CA LEU A 249 5.50 5.85 1.94
C LEU A 249 4.17 5.18 2.28
N GLY A 250 3.88 4.04 1.64
CA GLY A 250 2.68 3.25 1.91
C GLY A 250 2.70 2.63 3.31
N GLY A 251 3.85 2.14 3.76
CA GLY A 251 4.04 1.66 5.13
C GLY A 251 3.87 2.78 6.15
N ALA A 252 4.47 3.95 5.92
CA ALA A 252 4.32 5.12 6.78
C ALA A 252 2.87 5.60 6.85
N TYR A 253 2.16 5.66 5.73
CA TYR A 253 0.74 6.01 5.69
C TYR A 253 -0.14 5.01 6.45
N THR A 254 0.11 3.71 6.26
CA THR A 254 -0.62 2.64 6.96
C THR A 254 -0.37 2.70 8.47
N ALA A 255 0.90 2.88 8.87
CA ALA A 255 1.31 3.01 10.25
C ALA A 255 0.71 4.26 10.91
N ALA A 256 0.77 5.41 10.23
CA ALA A 256 0.18 6.65 10.72
C ALA A 256 -1.32 6.49 10.94
N THR A 257 -2.05 5.96 9.95
CA THR A 257 -3.49 5.67 10.07
C THR A 257 -3.78 4.74 11.25
N GLY A 258 -3.02 3.66 11.39
CA GLY A 258 -3.15 2.72 12.51
C GLY A 258 -2.90 3.36 13.87
N VAL A 259 -1.78 4.07 14.03
CA VAL A 259 -1.44 4.76 15.28
C VAL A 259 -2.48 5.84 15.61
N SER A 260 -2.99 6.56 14.62
CA SER A 260 -4.07 7.52 14.83
C SER A 260 -5.30 6.86 15.44
N THR A 261 -5.72 5.68 14.96
CA THR A 261 -6.85 4.98 15.60
C THR A 261 -6.60 4.57 17.06
N LEU A 262 -5.33 4.42 17.46
CA LEU A 262 -4.96 4.19 18.86
C LEU A 262 -5.04 5.48 19.68
N VAL A 263 -4.50 6.58 19.16
CA VAL A 263 -4.56 7.90 19.82
C VAL A 263 -6.02 8.31 20.04
N GLY A 264 -6.87 8.10 19.03
CA GLY A 264 -8.31 8.36 19.12
C GLY A 264 -9.07 7.43 20.05
N GLN A 265 -8.42 6.42 20.64
CA GLN A 265 -9.08 5.39 21.44
C GLN A 265 -10.24 4.70 20.69
N TRP A 266 -10.10 4.55 19.37
CA TRP A 266 -11.07 3.84 18.53
C TRP A 266 -10.73 2.36 18.39
N HIS A 267 -9.45 2.04 18.49
CA HIS A 267 -8.93 0.70 18.32
C HIS A 267 -7.86 0.39 19.35
N ARG A 268 -7.74 -0.91 19.64
CA ARG A 268 -6.65 -1.44 20.44
C ARG A 268 -5.47 -1.80 19.53
N PRO A 269 -4.23 -1.88 20.04
CA PRO A 269 -3.05 -2.20 19.22
C PRO A 269 -3.20 -3.48 18.40
N SER A 270 -3.80 -4.54 18.98
CA SER A 270 -4.04 -5.81 18.30
C SER A 270 -4.95 -5.69 17.07
N ASP A 271 -5.93 -4.78 17.09
CA ASP A 271 -6.86 -4.54 15.95
C ASP A 271 -6.10 -4.04 14.72
N VAL A 272 -5.15 -3.13 14.94
CA VAL A 272 -4.31 -2.51 13.90
C VAL A 272 -3.29 -3.52 13.36
N VAL A 273 -2.63 -4.26 14.24
CA VAL A 273 -1.70 -5.34 13.87
C VAL A 273 -2.39 -6.39 13.02
N ALA A 274 -3.57 -6.86 13.44
CA ALA A 274 -4.36 -7.84 12.68
C ALA A 274 -4.77 -7.30 11.30
N ALA A 275 -5.16 -6.02 11.21
CA ALA A 275 -5.53 -5.39 9.94
C ALA A 275 -4.37 -5.39 8.93
N VAL A 276 -3.15 -5.08 9.38
CA VAL A 276 -1.95 -5.12 8.53
C VAL A 276 -1.64 -6.55 8.07
N LEU A 277 -1.80 -7.53 8.94
CA LEU A 277 -1.59 -8.95 8.61
C LEU A 277 -2.62 -9.47 7.60
N VAL A 278 -3.90 -9.06 7.72
CA VAL A 278 -4.94 -9.37 6.72
C VAL A 278 -4.58 -8.77 5.35
N VAL A 279 -4.12 -7.51 5.31
CA VAL A 279 -3.68 -6.88 4.06
C VAL A 279 -2.49 -7.63 3.46
N LEU A 280 -1.49 -7.99 4.28
CA LEU A 280 -0.33 -8.75 3.82
C LEU A 280 -0.75 -10.12 3.27
N ALA A 281 -1.67 -10.81 3.94
CA ALA A 281 -2.18 -12.10 3.51
C ALA A 281 -2.79 -12.02 2.10
N TRP A 282 -3.70 -11.07 1.88
CA TRP A 282 -4.30 -10.85 0.57
C TRP A 282 -3.28 -10.39 -0.47
N ALA A 283 -2.36 -9.51 -0.11
CA ALA A 283 -1.36 -8.98 -1.04
C ALA A 283 -0.39 -10.08 -1.51
N ALA A 284 0.04 -10.94 -0.59
CA ALA A 284 0.86 -12.10 -0.88
C ALA A 284 0.09 -13.15 -1.69
N LEU A 285 -1.18 -13.39 -1.36
CA LEU A 285 -2.06 -14.31 -2.09
C LEU A 285 -2.21 -13.88 -3.56
N VAL A 286 -2.56 -12.62 -3.83
CA VAL A 286 -2.68 -12.15 -5.22
C VAL A 286 -1.33 -12.21 -5.95
N CYS A 287 -0.21 -11.97 -5.26
CA CYS A 287 1.13 -12.14 -5.83
C CYS A 287 1.43 -13.60 -6.21
N ALA A 288 0.95 -14.59 -5.46
CA ALA A 288 1.08 -16.01 -5.78
C ALA A 288 0.41 -16.37 -7.12
N PHE A 289 -0.63 -15.63 -7.51
CA PHE A 289 -1.36 -15.80 -8.76
C PHE A 289 -0.96 -14.80 -9.86
N THR A 290 0.24 -14.20 -9.79
CA THR A 290 0.70 -13.23 -10.80
C THR A 290 0.71 -13.81 -12.22
N PRO A 291 -0.07 -13.25 -13.16
CA PRO A 291 -0.14 -13.77 -14.52
C PRO A 291 1.06 -13.30 -15.36
N ARG A 292 1.33 -14.00 -16.47
CA ARG A 292 2.45 -13.67 -17.38
C ARG A 292 2.44 -12.22 -17.87
N SER A 293 1.25 -11.68 -18.16
CA SER A 293 1.04 -10.29 -18.59
C SER A 293 1.46 -9.24 -17.56
N SER A 294 1.73 -9.67 -16.32
CA SER A 294 2.09 -8.81 -15.19
C SER A 294 3.58 -8.87 -14.82
N LEU A 295 4.37 -9.67 -15.54
CA LEU A 295 5.83 -9.71 -15.38
C LEU A 295 6.46 -8.41 -15.88
N ASP A 296 7.62 -8.03 -15.34
CA ASP A 296 8.41 -6.95 -15.95
C ASP A 296 9.53 -7.56 -16.81
N PRO A 297 9.51 -7.35 -18.14
CA PRO A 297 10.51 -7.88 -19.06
C PRO A 297 11.91 -7.36 -18.74
N GLY A 298 12.94 -8.19 -18.94
CA GLY A 298 14.34 -7.78 -18.79
C GLY A 298 14.78 -7.43 -17.36
N ALA A 299 14.05 -7.89 -16.35
CA ALA A 299 14.30 -7.50 -14.97
C ALA A 299 15.57 -8.14 -14.37
N GLY A 300 16.63 -7.33 -14.28
CA GLY A 300 17.83 -7.65 -13.49
C GLY A 300 17.64 -7.50 -11.98
N PRO A 301 18.73 -7.71 -11.19
CA PRO A 301 18.75 -7.42 -9.76
C PRO A 301 18.38 -5.96 -9.49
N THR A 302 17.66 -5.72 -8.38
CA THR A 302 17.26 -4.38 -7.93
C THR A 302 17.83 -4.10 -6.53
N PRO A 303 19.14 -3.77 -6.42
CA PRO A 303 19.82 -3.65 -5.13
C PRO A 303 19.12 -2.71 -4.15
N GLY A 304 18.63 -1.56 -4.64
CA GLY A 304 17.95 -0.57 -3.80
C GLY A 304 16.69 -1.11 -3.11
N SER A 305 16.05 -2.12 -3.67
CA SER A 305 14.88 -2.74 -3.05
C SER A 305 15.23 -3.76 -1.97
N THR A 306 16.30 -4.52 -2.19
CA THR A 306 16.84 -5.41 -1.15
C THR A 306 17.34 -4.58 0.02
N VAL A 307 18.10 -3.51 -0.25
CA VAL A 307 18.59 -2.58 0.78
C VAL A 307 17.42 -1.99 1.55
N MET A 308 16.41 -1.45 0.85
CA MET A 308 15.24 -0.87 1.52
C MET A 308 14.47 -1.90 2.36
N ALA A 309 14.27 -3.12 1.84
CA ALA A 309 13.62 -4.18 2.60
C ALA A 309 14.41 -4.55 3.86
N VAL A 310 15.74 -4.63 3.77
CA VAL A 310 16.61 -4.88 4.93
C VAL A 310 16.50 -3.74 5.94
N LEU A 311 16.53 -2.48 5.51
CA LEU A 311 16.37 -1.34 6.42
C LEU A 311 15.01 -1.36 7.13
N LEU A 312 13.93 -1.65 6.41
CA LEU A 312 12.60 -1.80 6.99
C LEU A 312 12.54 -2.97 7.98
N LEU A 313 13.19 -4.11 7.69
CA LEU A 313 13.25 -5.26 8.60
C LEU A 313 14.10 -4.98 9.84
N LEU A 314 15.20 -4.22 9.73
CA LEU A 314 16.00 -3.80 10.86
C LEU A 314 15.21 -2.83 11.76
N GLY A 315 14.52 -1.86 11.16
CA GLY A 315 13.59 -0.98 11.88
C GLY A 315 12.47 -1.75 12.55
N ALA A 316 11.89 -2.74 11.85
CA ALA A 316 10.88 -3.63 12.41
C ALA A 316 11.42 -4.45 13.59
N GLY A 317 12.66 -4.95 13.50
CA GLY A 317 13.33 -5.66 14.59
C GLY A 317 13.53 -4.77 15.82
N ALA A 318 14.04 -3.55 15.63
CA ALA A 318 14.24 -2.61 16.72
C ALA A 318 12.91 -2.22 17.41
N ALA A 319 11.88 -1.88 16.63
CA ALA A 319 10.54 -1.57 17.15
C ALA A 319 9.89 -2.79 17.82
N GLY A 320 10.11 -3.99 17.26
CA GLY A 320 9.62 -5.25 17.83
C GLY A 320 10.27 -5.58 19.18
N VAL A 321 11.57 -5.31 19.33
CA VAL A 321 12.26 -5.42 20.62
C VAL A 321 11.67 -4.44 21.63
N ALA A 322 11.45 -3.18 21.25
CA ALA A 322 10.82 -2.19 22.13
C ALA A 322 9.40 -2.62 22.55
N ALA A 323 8.59 -3.14 21.62
CA ALA A 323 7.27 -3.67 21.91
C ALA A 323 7.33 -4.87 22.88
N ALA A 324 8.26 -5.81 22.66
CA ALA A 324 8.44 -6.96 23.53
C ALA A 324 8.88 -6.56 24.95
N LEU A 325 9.78 -5.58 25.07
CA LEU A 325 10.21 -5.05 26.36
C LEU A 325 9.06 -4.35 27.09
N ALA A 326 8.25 -3.56 26.38
CA ALA A 326 7.07 -2.91 26.94
C ALA A 326 6.02 -3.92 27.41
N LEU A 327 5.74 -4.97 26.62
CA LEU A 327 4.85 -6.08 27.02
C LEU A 327 5.35 -6.77 28.29
N ARG A 328 6.66 -7.00 28.41
CA ARG A 328 7.25 -7.60 29.62
C ARG A 328 7.22 -6.68 30.84
N ALA A 329 7.26 -5.36 30.63
CA ALA A 329 7.24 -4.36 31.69
C ALA A 329 5.83 -4.02 32.18
N THR A 330 4.79 -4.37 31.40
CA THR A 330 3.40 -4.06 31.71
C THR A 330 2.76 -5.21 32.50
N PRO A 331 2.32 -5.00 33.76
CA PRO A 331 1.62 -6.03 34.50
C PRO A 331 0.21 -6.24 33.94
N ALA A 332 -0.23 -7.49 33.87
CA ALA A 332 -1.59 -7.84 33.45
C ALA A 332 -2.58 -7.77 34.64
N THR A 333 -2.73 -6.58 35.22
CA THR A 333 -3.55 -6.32 36.43
C THR A 333 -4.41 -5.08 36.27
N TRP A 334 -5.39 -4.89 37.15
CA TRP A 334 -6.19 -3.65 37.24
C TRP A 334 -5.42 -2.49 37.87
N ASP A 335 -4.52 -2.80 38.82
CA ASP A 335 -3.75 -1.80 39.57
C ASP A 335 -2.53 -1.29 38.78
N THR A 336 -2.78 -0.76 37.58
CA THR A 336 -1.74 -0.16 36.73
C THR A 336 -1.47 1.28 37.16
N THR A 337 -0.20 1.67 37.16
CA THR A 337 0.20 3.08 37.27
C THR A 337 0.16 3.76 35.90
N THR A 338 0.03 5.08 35.88
CA THR A 338 0.09 5.87 34.63
C THR A 338 1.36 5.59 33.82
N ALA A 339 2.50 5.38 34.47
CA ALA A 339 3.74 5.02 33.78
C ALA A 339 3.66 3.66 33.07
N GLN A 340 2.99 2.68 33.68
CA GLN A 340 2.79 1.36 33.08
C GLN A 340 1.78 1.41 31.93
N GLU A 341 0.74 2.22 32.04
CA GLU A 341 -0.24 2.46 30.97
C GLU A 341 0.43 3.14 29.76
N VAL A 342 1.22 4.19 30.00
CA VAL A 342 2.01 4.85 28.94
C VAL A 342 3.01 3.89 28.31
N THR A 343 3.63 3.01 29.11
CA THR A 343 4.54 1.97 28.61
C THR A 343 3.80 0.96 27.73
N ALA A 344 2.62 0.51 28.14
CA ALA A 344 1.76 -0.39 27.37
C ALA A 344 1.34 0.26 26.04
N TYR A 345 0.94 1.53 26.08
CA TYR A 345 0.58 2.31 24.90
C TYR A 345 1.77 2.47 23.93
N ALA A 346 2.93 2.89 24.43
CA ALA A 346 4.15 3.00 23.62
C ALA A 346 4.57 1.65 23.03
N GLY A 347 4.41 0.56 23.79
CA GLY A 347 4.61 -0.80 23.33
C GLY A 347 3.65 -1.20 22.21
N GLY A 348 2.38 -0.86 22.33
CA GLY A 348 1.36 -1.05 21.30
C GLY A 348 1.69 -0.30 20.00
N VAL A 349 2.06 0.98 20.11
CA VAL A 349 2.52 1.79 18.97
C VAL A 349 3.76 1.16 18.32
N ALA A 350 4.76 0.79 19.12
CA ALA A 350 5.96 0.12 18.62
C ALA A 350 5.64 -1.21 17.90
N GLY A 351 4.69 -1.98 18.42
CA GLY A 351 4.20 -3.21 17.79
C GLY A 351 3.55 -2.98 16.43
N VAL A 352 2.70 -1.94 16.32
CA VAL A 352 2.11 -1.51 15.04
C VAL A 352 3.17 -1.11 14.03
N LEU A 353 4.14 -0.29 14.45
CA LEU A 353 5.25 0.14 13.59
C LEU A 353 6.08 -1.06 13.11
N ALA A 354 6.40 -1.98 14.02
CA ALA A 354 7.17 -3.18 13.73
C ALA A 354 6.49 -4.06 12.67
N VAL A 355 5.22 -4.41 12.90
CA VAL A 355 4.47 -5.28 11.99
C VAL A 355 4.23 -4.60 10.64
N THR A 356 3.95 -3.29 10.62
CA THR A 356 3.75 -2.55 9.37
C THR A 356 5.04 -2.49 8.55
N ALA A 357 6.17 -2.15 9.16
CA ALA A 357 7.46 -2.12 8.48
C ALA A 357 7.85 -3.51 7.94
N ALA A 358 7.67 -4.56 8.74
CA ALA A 358 7.91 -5.94 8.31
C ALA A 358 7.00 -6.35 7.14
N ALA A 359 5.70 -6.06 7.22
CA ALA A 359 4.73 -6.40 6.19
C ALA A 359 5.07 -5.74 4.84
N PHE A 360 5.39 -4.45 4.83
CA PHE A 360 5.77 -3.75 3.60
C PHE A 360 7.15 -4.18 3.06
N ALA A 361 8.10 -4.54 3.94
CA ALA A 361 9.36 -5.13 3.52
C ALA A 361 9.17 -6.50 2.84
N VAL A 362 8.39 -7.38 3.47
CA VAL A 362 8.06 -8.71 2.94
C VAL A 362 7.30 -8.58 1.63
N LEU A 363 6.29 -7.71 1.57
CA LEU A 363 5.51 -7.48 0.36
C LEU A 363 6.38 -6.92 -0.78
N LEU A 364 7.31 -6.01 -0.50
CA LEU A 364 8.27 -5.52 -1.48
C LEU A 364 9.10 -6.67 -2.07
N LEU A 365 9.63 -7.56 -1.22
CA LEU A 365 10.42 -8.72 -1.65
C LEU A 365 9.58 -9.73 -2.44
N VAL A 366 8.39 -10.07 -1.95
CA VAL A 366 7.44 -10.99 -2.61
C VAL A 366 7.02 -10.44 -3.97
N ARG A 367 6.70 -9.15 -4.05
CA ARG A 367 6.31 -8.52 -5.32
C ARG A 367 7.46 -8.52 -6.32
N GLN A 368 8.70 -8.40 -5.85
CA GLN A 368 9.87 -8.47 -6.74
C GLN A 368 10.16 -9.87 -7.23
N SER A 369 10.06 -10.87 -6.36
CA SER A 369 10.31 -12.26 -6.72
C SER A 369 9.25 -12.81 -7.68
N THR A 370 7.98 -12.45 -7.48
CA THR A 370 6.85 -12.93 -8.30
C THR A 370 6.70 -12.21 -9.63
N ALA A 371 7.21 -10.98 -9.74
CA ALA A 371 7.18 -10.22 -10.99
C ALA A 371 8.43 -10.47 -11.87
N ARG A 372 9.39 -11.32 -11.47
CA ARG A 372 10.57 -11.71 -12.27
C ARG A 372 10.23 -12.92 -13.16
N PRO A 373 10.60 -12.91 -14.45
CA PRO A 373 10.53 -14.10 -15.30
C PRO A 373 11.46 -15.21 -14.79
N ASP A 374 11.09 -16.49 -14.97
CA ASP A 374 11.90 -17.63 -14.53
C ASP A 374 13.09 -17.90 -15.47
N ALA A 375 14.28 -17.44 -15.07
CA ALA A 375 15.51 -17.61 -15.84
C ALA A 375 15.95 -19.08 -16.03
N ARG A 376 15.45 -20.03 -15.22
CA ARG A 376 15.88 -21.44 -15.30
C ARG A 376 15.37 -22.18 -16.53
N ARG A 377 14.33 -21.68 -17.21
CA ARG A 377 13.84 -22.26 -18.47
C ARG A 377 14.64 -21.83 -19.69
N VAL A 378 15.49 -20.80 -19.56
CA VAL A 378 16.31 -20.29 -20.66
C VAL A 378 17.52 -21.19 -20.95
N GLN A 379 17.97 -21.97 -19.96
CA GLN A 379 19.21 -22.76 -20.02
C GLN A 379 19.03 -24.27 -20.31
N ARG A 380 17.80 -24.74 -20.59
CA ARG A 380 17.56 -26.15 -20.99
C ARG A 380 17.34 -26.32 -22.48
#